data_AF-A0A239AXU3-F1
#
_entry.id   AF-A0A239AXU3-F1
#
_cell.length_a   1.000
_cell.length_b   1.000
_cell.length_c   1.000
_cell.angle_alpha   90.00
_cell.angle_beta   90.00
_cell.angle_gamma   90.00
#
_symmetry.space_group_name_H-M   'P 1'
#
loop_
_entity.id
_entity.type
_entity.pdbx_description
1 polymer ?
#
loop_
_entity_poly.entity_id
_entity_poly.type
_entity_poly.pdbx_seq_one_letter_code
_entity_poly.pdbx_strand_id
1 'polypeptide(L)'
;MLEDLLIPRHPDDDCHYSQKELLRHAPNIVERNRLAQLLRWGNATYCYYHYNQVQVTKTDYLEWLEGLPETAQATMRALGFEEMNDSLPLRRYVLEKNDVGLSAFLRTVLSASDWQDYQQVNSAALNPWLPPLT
;
A
#
# COMPACT_ATOMS: atom_id res chain seq x y z
N MET A 1 -17.09 -1.24 18.59
CA MET A 1 -17.77 -2.04 17.55
C MET A 1 -16.71 -2.62 16.62
N LEU A 2 -17.00 -3.61 15.76
CA LEU A 2 -15.98 -4.21 14.86
C LEU A 2 -15.41 -3.17 13.89
N GLU A 3 -16.22 -2.17 13.58
CA GLU A 3 -15.96 -1.00 12.76
C GLU A 3 -14.80 -0.18 13.30
N ASP A 4 -14.67 -0.06 14.62
CA ASP A 4 -13.58 0.67 15.28
C ASP A 4 -12.23 -0.06 15.14
N LEU A 5 -12.24 -1.37 14.82
CA LEU A 5 -11.02 -2.16 14.61
C LEU A 5 -10.44 -1.99 13.21
N LEU A 6 -11.20 -1.42 12.27
CA LEU A 6 -10.83 -1.29 10.85
C LEU A 6 -10.64 0.17 10.45
N ILE A 7 -9.94 0.95 11.27
CA ILE A 7 -9.59 2.35 10.98
C ILE A 7 -8.07 2.45 10.77
N PRO A 8 -7.57 2.76 9.56
CA PRO A 8 -8.32 3.21 8.40
C PRO A 8 -9.10 2.09 7.70
N ARG A 9 -10.24 2.48 7.16
CA ARG A 9 -11.19 1.61 6.43
C ARG A 9 -10.72 1.39 5.00
N HIS A 10 -10.96 0.21 4.44
CA HIS A 10 -10.85 0.01 3.00
C HIS A 10 -11.88 0.89 2.26
N PRO A 11 -11.52 1.55 1.14
CA PRO A 11 -12.45 2.41 0.41
C PRO A 11 -13.54 1.62 -0.33
N ASP A 12 -13.24 0.42 -0.81
CA ASP A 12 -14.23 -0.51 -1.39
C ASP A 12 -15.10 -1.17 -0.30
N ASP A 13 -16.42 -1.08 -0.48
CA ASP A 13 -17.42 -1.52 0.50
C ASP A 13 -17.51 -3.05 0.63
N ASP A 14 -17.35 -3.79 -0.47
CA ASP A 14 -17.40 -5.25 -0.49
C ASP A 14 -16.17 -5.85 0.21
N CYS A 15 -15.00 -5.25 -0.03
CA CYS A 15 -13.77 -5.56 0.68
C CYS A 15 -13.93 -5.27 2.18
N HIS A 16 -14.45 -4.10 2.54
CA HIS A 16 -14.67 -3.76 3.94
C HIS A 16 -15.66 -4.72 4.62
N TYR A 17 -16.75 -5.09 3.94
CA TYR A 17 -17.69 -6.09 4.44
C TYR A 17 -17.00 -7.44 4.68
N SER A 18 -16.22 -7.91 3.70
CA SER A 18 -15.47 -9.16 3.81
C SER A 18 -14.46 -9.15 4.96
N GLN A 19 -13.80 -8.01 5.21
CA GLN A 19 -12.91 -7.82 6.36
C GLN A 19 -13.65 -7.97 7.69
N LYS A 20 -14.87 -7.44 7.80
CA LYS A 20 -15.69 -7.59 9.01
C LYS A 20 -16.08 -9.04 9.26
N GLU A 21 -16.49 -9.77 8.23
CA GLU A 21 -16.80 -11.19 8.37
C GLU A 21 -15.57 -11.99 8.78
N LEU A 22 -14.40 -11.70 8.21
CA LEU A 22 -13.14 -12.31 8.63
C LEU A 22 -12.86 -12.10 10.13
N LEU A 23 -13.03 -10.87 10.63
CA LEU A 23 -12.83 -10.56 12.06
C LEU A 23 -13.90 -11.20 12.96
N ARG A 24 -15.13 -11.33 12.48
CA ARG A 24 -16.23 -11.98 13.20
C ARG A 24 -15.93 -13.47 13.44
N HIS A 25 -15.33 -14.12 12.46
CA HIS A 25 -14.95 -15.53 12.50
C HIS A 25 -13.56 -15.81 13.09
N ALA A 26 -12.85 -14.79 13.57
CA ALA A 26 -11.57 -14.98 14.24
C ALA A 26 -11.71 -15.90 15.48
N PRO A 27 -10.78 -16.85 15.69
CA PRO A 27 -10.94 -17.91 16.69
C PRO A 27 -10.84 -17.40 18.14
N ASN A 28 -10.14 -16.28 18.37
CA ASN A 28 -10.02 -15.65 19.67
C ASN A 28 -9.69 -14.15 19.51
N ILE A 29 -9.68 -13.42 20.62
CA ILE A 29 -9.44 -11.97 20.64
C ILE A 29 -8.03 -11.58 20.20
N VAL A 30 -7.02 -12.41 20.50
CA VAL A 30 -5.63 -12.15 20.13
C VAL A 30 -5.48 -12.21 18.60
N GLU A 31 -5.98 -13.28 17.97
CA GLU A 31 -5.98 -13.41 16.51
C GLU A 31 -6.84 -12.34 15.84
N ARG A 32 -7.99 -11.97 16.42
CA ARG A 32 -8.81 -10.87 15.90
C ARG A 32 -8.03 -9.55 15.88
N ASN A 33 -7.32 -9.22 16.96
CA ASN A 33 -6.56 -7.98 17.06
C ASN A 33 -5.38 -7.98 16.08
N ARG A 34 -4.67 -9.11 15.96
CA ARG A 34 -3.59 -9.29 14.98
C ARG A 34 -4.09 -9.14 13.54
N LEU A 35 -5.19 -9.80 13.18
CA LEU A 35 -5.81 -9.68 11.86
C LEU A 35 -6.25 -8.24 11.59
N ALA A 36 -6.91 -7.61 12.55
CA ALA A 36 -7.37 -6.23 12.41
C ALA A 36 -6.19 -5.27 12.15
N GLN A 37 -5.06 -5.45 12.84
CA GLN A 37 -3.86 -4.65 12.59
C GLN A 37 -3.32 -4.82 11.15
N LEU A 38 -3.18 -6.07 10.69
CA LEU A 38 -2.75 -6.35 9.31
C LEU A 38 -3.69 -5.73 8.28
N LEU A 39 -5.00 -5.80 8.52
CA LEU A 39 -6.00 -5.18 7.66
C LEU A 39 -5.89 -3.66 7.66
N ARG A 40 -5.68 -3.02 8.81
CA ARG A 40 -5.48 -1.55 8.89
C ARG A 40 -4.24 -1.10 8.11
N TRP A 41 -3.13 -1.81 8.21
CA TRP A 41 -1.93 -1.51 7.41
C TRP A 41 -2.16 -1.69 5.92
N GLY A 42 -2.84 -2.78 5.54
CA GLY A 42 -3.23 -3.05 4.16
C GLY A 42 -4.15 -1.96 3.60
N ASN A 43 -5.17 -1.55 4.36
CA ASN A 43 -6.10 -0.49 4.00
C ASN A 43 -5.39 0.86 3.83
N ALA A 44 -4.53 1.22 4.79
CA ALA A 44 -3.72 2.45 4.70
C ALA A 44 -2.84 2.47 3.45
N THR A 45 -2.19 1.34 3.17
CA THR A 45 -1.34 1.17 1.98
C THR A 45 -2.16 1.23 0.69
N TYR A 46 -3.33 0.60 0.66
CA TYR A 46 -4.23 0.67 -0.48
C TYR A 46 -4.68 2.13 -0.75
N CYS A 47 -5.06 2.85 0.30
CA CYS A 47 -5.44 4.27 0.21
C CYS A 47 -4.30 5.14 -0.32
N TYR A 48 -3.04 4.84 0.03
CA TYR A 48 -1.88 5.54 -0.55
C TYR A 48 -1.82 5.40 -2.06
N TYR A 49 -1.88 4.16 -2.59
CA TYR A 49 -1.78 3.93 -4.03
C TYR A 49 -2.94 4.52 -4.82
N HIS A 50 -4.09 4.72 -4.17
CA HIS A 50 -5.28 5.33 -4.76
C HIS A 50 -5.46 6.80 -4.35
N TYR A 51 -4.47 7.39 -3.69
CA TYR A 51 -4.54 8.75 -3.18
C TYR A 51 -4.75 9.74 -4.32
N ASN A 52 -5.76 10.60 -4.17
CA ASN A 52 -6.17 11.61 -5.17
C ASN A 52 -6.36 11.07 -6.60
N GLN A 53 -6.58 9.76 -6.77
CA GLN A 53 -6.71 9.13 -8.09
C GLN A 53 -5.59 9.56 -9.05
N VAL A 54 -4.33 9.48 -8.59
CA VAL A 54 -3.15 9.85 -9.39
C VAL A 54 -3.27 9.33 -10.81
N GLN A 55 -3.22 10.26 -11.77
CA GLN A 55 -3.20 9.96 -13.19
C GLN A 55 -1.76 9.72 -13.62
N VAL A 56 -1.45 8.48 -13.95
CA VAL A 56 -0.16 8.10 -14.50
C VAL A 56 -0.13 8.44 -15.99
N THR A 57 0.88 9.16 -16.44
CA THR A 57 1.06 9.49 -17.86
C THR A 57 2.11 8.61 -18.54
N LYS A 58 2.09 8.59 -19.87
CA LYS A 58 3.15 7.93 -20.66
C LYS A 58 4.52 8.56 -20.42
N THR A 59 4.57 9.86 -20.13
CA THR A 59 5.81 10.56 -19.76
C THR A 59 6.36 10.01 -18.45
N ASP A 60 5.51 9.86 -17.42
CA ASP A 60 5.93 9.30 -16.14
C ASP A 60 6.45 7.87 -16.29
N TYR A 61 5.81 7.06 -17.13
CA TYR A 61 6.28 5.71 -17.44
C TYR A 61 7.68 5.70 -18.07
N LEU A 62 7.95 6.59 -19.03
CA LEU A 62 9.26 6.67 -19.68
C LEU A 62 10.34 7.16 -18.71
N GLU A 63 10.05 8.18 -17.90
CA GLU A 63 10.97 8.67 -16.87
C GLU A 63 11.25 7.60 -15.81
N TRP A 64 10.21 6.89 -15.36
CA TRP A 64 10.34 5.77 -14.42
C TRP A 64 11.20 4.64 -15.00
N LEU A 65 10.97 4.27 -16.27
CA LEU A 65 11.77 3.25 -16.95
C LEU A 65 13.26 3.60 -16.95
N GLU A 66 13.62 4.85 -17.22
CA GLU A 66 15.03 5.28 -17.26
C GLU A 66 15.73 5.13 -15.89
N GLY A 67 14.98 5.21 -14.79
CA GLY A 67 15.48 5.02 -13.44
C GLY A 67 15.63 3.55 -13.01
N LEU A 68 15.14 2.58 -13.78
CA LEU A 68 15.23 1.16 -13.44
C LEU A 68 16.57 0.53 -13.87
N PRO A 69 17.01 -0.57 -13.22
CA PRO A 69 18.12 -1.39 -13.72
C PRO A 69 17.84 -1.91 -15.14
N GLU A 70 18.86 -2.01 -15.99
CA GLU A 70 18.72 -2.41 -17.41
C GLU A 70 17.90 -3.70 -17.61
N THR A 71 18.08 -4.68 -16.74
CA THR A 71 17.35 -5.96 -16.78
C THR A 71 15.85 -5.78 -16.54
N ALA A 72 15.47 -4.89 -15.62
CA ALA A 72 14.08 -4.53 -15.37
C ALA A 72 13.53 -3.66 -16.50
N GLN A 73 14.32 -2.74 -17.07
CA GLN A 73 13.89 -1.89 -18.18
C GLN A 73 13.41 -2.71 -19.38
N ALA A 74 14.17 -3.72 -19.79
CA ALA A 74 13.79 -4.56 -20.93
C ALA A 74 12.43 -5.24 -20.71
N THR A 75 12.21 -5.77 -19.51
CA THR A 75 10.97 -6.45 -19.12
C THR A 75 9.80 -5.46 -19.09
N MET A 76 9.96 -4.33 -18.41
CA MET A 76 8.90 -3.32 -18.27
C MET A 76 8.57 -2.66 -19.62
N ARG A 77 9.56 -2.48 -20.51
CA ARG A 77 9.37 -1.99 -21.87
C ARG A 77 8.60 -2.97 -22.75
N ALA A 78 8.82 -4.27 -22.56
CA ALA A 78 8.08 -5.31 -23.30
C ALA A 78 6.60 -5.38 -22.89
N LEU A 79 6.28 -5.11 -21.61
CA LEU A 79 4.89 -4.98 -21.14
C LEU A 79 4.21 -3.74 -21.73
N GLY A 80 4.93 -2.62 -21.84
CA GLY A 80 4.42 -1.37 -22.38
C GLY A 80 3.57 -0.56 -21.39
N PHE A 81 3.19 0.65 -21.78
CA PHE A 81 2.50 1.61 -20.92
C PHE A 81 1.09 1.15 -20.51
N GLU A 82 0.30 0.62 -21.45
CA GLU A 82 -1.09 0.25 -21.19
C GLU A 82 -1.23 -0.81 -20.09
N GLU A 83 -0.32 -1.79 -20.07
CA GLU A 83 -0.28 -2.82 -19.03
C GLU A 83 0.26 -2.29 -17.69
N MET A 84 1.10 -1.25 -17.74
CA MET A 84 1.80 -0.73 -16.57
C MET A 84 1.12 0.45 -15.89
N ASN A 85 0.15 1.10 -16.54
CA ASN A 85 -0.44 2.36 -16.09
C ASN A 85 -1.17 2.26 -14.73
N ASP A 86 -1.63 1.07 -14.34
CA ASP A 86 -2.26 0.81 -13.04
C ASP A 86 -1.35 0.01 -12.08
N SER A 87 -0.09 -0.23 -12.47
CA SER A 87 0.85 -0.97 -11.64
C SER A 87 1.26 -0.17 -10.39
N LEU A 88 1.31 -0.85 -9.23
CA LEU A 88 1.72 -0.22 -7.96
C LEU A 88 3.10 0.46 -8.03
N PRO A 89 4.15 -0.13 -8.65
CA PRO A 89 5.47 0.53 -8.72
C PRO A 89 5.43 1.86 -9.46
N LEU A 90 4.72 1.94 -10.58
CA LEU A 90 4.61 3.16 -11.37
C LEU A 90 3.74 4.21 -10.67
N ARG A 91 2.63 3.81 -10.05
CA ARG A 91 1.80 4.72 -9.25
C ARG A 91 2.58 5.30 -8.06
N ARG A 92 3.38 4.47 -7.37
CA ARG A 92 4.26 4.94 -6.29
C ARG A 92 5.29 5.95 -6.81
N TYR A 93 5.92 5.67 -7.95
CA TYR A 93 6.85 6.62 -8.56
C TYR A 93 6.19 7.98 -8.79
N VAL A 94 4.98 8.01 -9.36
CA VAL A 94 4.26 9.28 -9.60
C VAL A 94 3.88 9.96 -8.29
N LEU A 95 3.44 9.22 -7.28
CA LEU A 95 3.14 9.79 -5.95
C LEU A 95 4.38 10.43 -5.32
N GLU A 96 5.51 9.73 -5.32
CA GLU A 96 6.76 10.22 -4.72
C GLU A 96 7.34 11.40 -5.51
N LYS A 97 7.25 11.38 -6.85
CA LYS A 97 7.59 12.51 -7.72
C LYS A 97 6.77 13.77 -7.41
N ASN A 98 5.55 13.60 -6.88
CA ASN A 98 4.65 14.68 -6.46
C ASN A 98 4.67 14.90 -4.93
N ASP A 99 5.78 14.56 -4.26
CA ASP A 99 6.00 14.77 -2.82
C ASP A 99 5.02 14.05 -1.88
N VAL A 100 4.35 13.00 -2.37
CA VAL A 100 3.49 12.13 -1.56
C VAL A 100 4.26 10.85 -1.26
N GLY A 101 5.09 10.86 -0.22
CA GLY A 101 5.84 9.69 0.22
C GLY A 101 5.01 8.69 1.04
N LEU A 102 5.20 7.39 0.82
CA LEU A 102 4.46 6.32 1.52
C LEU A 102 4.58 6.42 3.05
N SER A 103 5.80 6.55 3.56
CA SER A 103 6.07 6.62 5.01
C SER A 103 5.36 7.82 5.66
N ALA A 104 5.47 9.00 5.02
CA ALA A 104 4.82 10.22 5.49
C ALA A 104 3.30 10.09 5.45
N PHE A 105 2.75 9.53 4.37
CA PHE A 105 1.32 9.28 4.24
C PHE A 105 0.81 8.32 5.32
N LEU A 106 1.45 7.15 5.48
CA LEU A 106 1.04 6.14 6.47
C LEU A 106 1.01 6.70 7.89
N ARG A 107 1.99 7.53 8.26
CA ARG A 107 2.03 8.21 9.56
C ARG A 107 0.82 9.12 9.81
N THR A 108 0.20 9.66 8.77
CA THR A 108 -0.99 10.53 8.91
C THR A 108 -2.30 9.77 9.04
N VAL A 109 -2.36 8.53 8.52
CA VAL A 109 -3.62 7.75 8.46
C VAL A 109 -3.69 6.63 9.49
N LEU A 110 -2.54 6.09 9.91
CA LEU A 110 -2.47 5.05 10.94
C LEU A 110 -2.58 5.66 12.34
N SER A 111 -3.10 4.86 13.28
CA SER A 111 -2.98 5.17 14.70
C SER A 111 -1.50 5.21 15.13
N ALA A 112 -1.19 5.93 16.20
CA ALA A 112 0.20 6.03 16.69
C ALA A 112 0.80 4.65 17.02
N SER A 113 0.01 3.74 17.61
CA SER A 113 0.44 2.37 17.91
C SER A 113 0.65 1.55 16.64
N ASP A 114 -0.26 1.63 15.66
CA ASP A 114 -0.09 0.89 14.40
C ASP A 114 1.10 1.40 13.59
N TRP A 115 1.36 2.72 13.61
CA TRP A 115 2.54 3.30 12.96
C TRP A 115 3.83 2.80 13.61
N GLN A 116 3.90 2.80 14.94
CA GLN A 116 5.06 2.29 15.67
C GLN A 116 5.33 0.81 15.35
N ASP A 117 4.30 -0.03 15.38
CA ASP A 117 4.42 -1.46 15.10
C ASP A 117 4.81 -1.70 13.63
N TYR A 118 4.21 -0.95 12.70
CA TYR A 118 4.55 -1.01 11.28
C TYR A 118 6.02 -0.65 11.03
N GLN A 119 6.53 0.40 11.67
CA GLN A 119 7.94 0.78 11.59
C GLN A 119 8.85 -0.33 12.12
N GLN A 120 8.50 -0.97 13.24
CA GLN A 120 9.30 -2.07 13.80
C GLN A 120 9.38 -3.24 12.81
N VAL A 121 8.25 -3.66 12.25
CA VAL A 121 8.19 -4.78 11.29
C VAL A 121 8.98 -4.46 10.02
N ASN A 122 8.81 -3.26 9.44
CA ASN A 122 9.53 -2.87 8.23
C ASN A 122 11.02 -2.54 8.45
N SER A 123 11.42 -2.19 9.67
CA SER A 123 12.84 -2.06 10.01
C SER A 123 13.53 -3.41 10.20
N ALA A 124 12.77 -4.43 10.63
CA ALA A 124 13.27 -5.79 10.87
C ALA A 124 13.21 -6.70 9.62
N ALA A 125 12.40 -6.33 8.60
CA ALA A 125 12.23 -7.12 7.39
C ALA A 125 12.74 -6.39 6.15
N LEU A 126 13.78 -6.93 5.49
CA LEU A 126 13.85 -6.94 4.03
C LEU A 126 12.69 -7.83 3.54
N ASN A 127 11.46 -7.30 3.57
CA ASN A 127 10.30 -8.02 3.06
C ASN A 127 10.30 -7.91 1.53
N PRO A 128 10.45 -9.00 0.76
CA PRO A 128 10.51 -8.93 -0.71
C PRO A 128 9.22 -8.41 -1.36
N TRP A 129 8.12 -8.32 -0.60
CA TRP A 129 6.81 -7.86 -1.08
C TRP A 129 6.40 -6.47 -0.58
N LEU A 130 7.18 -5.86 0.32
CA LEU A 130 6.96 -4.48 0.77
C LEU A 130 8.28 -3.73 0.66
N PRO A 131 8.37 -2.66 -0.16
CA PRO A 131 9.65 -1.97 -0.31
C PRO A 131 10.02 -1.27 1.01
N PRO A 132 11.32 -1.09 1.28
CA PRO A 132 11.78 -0.41 2.48
C PRO A 132 11.18 0.99 2.60
N LEU A 133 11.01 1.42 3.84
CA LEU A 133 10.59 2.79 4.18
C LEU A 133 11.75 3.73 3.87
N THR A 134 11.74 4.29 2.66
CA THR A 134 12.45 5.53 2.35
C THR A 134 11.62 6.72 2.78
#